data_AF-A0A968ZN31-F1
#
_entry.id   AF-A0A968ZN31-F1
#
_cell.length_a   1.000
_cell.length_b   1.000
_cell.length_c   1.000
_cell.angle_alpha   90.00
_cell.angle_beta   90.00
_cell.angle_gamma   90.00
#
_symmetry.space_group_name_H-M   'P 1'
#
loop_
_entity.id
_entity.type
_entity.pdbx_description
1 polymer ?
#
loop_
_entity_poly.entity_id
_entity_poly.type
_entity_poly.pdbx_seq_one_letter_code
_entity_poly.pdbx_strand_id
1 'polypeptide(L)'
;MRDEQLLADLNAQLSNVSELFATDEKVGQTYFNYFFDPSSTGPEVNDFPALVNGEYTALAMRDLSETAADFADRRNRFLDHLLARFGEQFTDYALLLRANADRLPFEL
;
A
#
# COMPACT_ATOMS: atom_id res chain seq x y z
N MET A 1 22.71 -2.31 10.81
CA MET A 1 21.40 -1.74 11.15
C MET A 1 20.60 -1.26 9.93
N ARG A 2 21.18 -0.46 9.02
CA ARG A 2 20.46 -0.08 7.78
C ARG A 2 20.14 -1.29 6.89
N ASP A 3 21.02 -2.27 6.84
CA ASP A 3 20.86 -3.44 5.98
C ASP A 3 19.74 -4.37 6.49
N GLU A 4 19.59 -4.53 7.81
CA GLU A 4 18.52 -5.30 8.42
C GLU A 4 17.14 -4.68 8.17
N GLN A 5 17.04 -3.34 8.21
CA GLN A 5 15.81 -2.63 7.85
C GLN A 5 15.43 -2.87 6.39
N LEU A 6 16.38 -2.76 5.46
CA LEU A 6 16.11 -2.99 4.04
C LEU A 6 15.63 -4.43 3.78
N LEU A 7 16.25 -5.42 4.43
CA LEU A 7 15.85 -6.82 4.30
C LEU A 7 14.49 -7.10 4.92
N ALA A 8 14.20 -6.51 6.08
CA ALA A 8 12.91 -6.66 6.75
C ALA A 8 11.78 -6.01 5.94
N ASP A 9 12.01 -4.83 5.37
CA ASP A 9 11.05 -4.14 4.49
C ASP A 9 10.82 -4.92 3.20
N LEU A 10 11.89 -5.44 2.57
CA LEU A 10 11.76 -6.31 1.41
C LEU A 10 10.90 -7.54 1.73
N ASN A 11 11.18 -8.20 2.85
CA ASN A 11 10.42 -9.37 3.29
C ASN A 11 8.95 -9.02 3.58
N ALA A 12 8.69 -7.88 4.22
CA ALA A 12 7.34 -7.38 4.47
C ALA A 12 6.60 -7.08 3.16
N GLN A 13 7.28 -6.49 2.17
CA GLN A 13 6.68 -6.25 0.86
C GLN A 13 6.35 -7.56 0.14
N LEU A 14 7.24 -8.57 0.23
CA LEU A 14 7.04 -9.88 -0.39
C LEU A 14 5.92 -10.68 0.27
N SER A 15 5.82 -10.64 1.60
CA SER A 15 4.77 -11.36 2.33
C SER A 15 3.38 -10.79 2.09
N ASN A 16 3.28 -9.50 1.75
CA ASN A 16 2.02 -8.79 1.49
C ASN A 16 1.73 -8.58 -0.01
N VAL A 17 2.42 -9.29 -0.93
CA VAL A 17 2.18 -9.16 -2.38
C VAL A 17 0.71 -9.44 -2.75
N SER A 18 0.04 -10.36 -2.06
CA SER A 18 -1.38 -10.64 -2.30
C SER A 18 -2.28 -9.44 -2.03
N GLU A 19 -1.93 -8.59 -1.05
CA GLU A 19 -2.71 -7.40 -0.72
C GLU A 19 -2.60 -6.33 -1.82
N LEU A 20 -1.46 -6.27 -2.51
CA LEU A 20 -1.28 -5.35 -3.66
C LEU A 20 -2.25 -5.65 -4.80
N PHE A 21 -2.58 -6.92 -4.99
CA PHE A 21 -3.52 -7.40 -6.01
C PHE A 21 -4.92 -7.67 -5.46
N ALA A 22 -5.21 -7.30 -4.21
CA ALA A 22 -6.54 -7.45 -3.65
C ALA A 22 -7.47 -6.36 -4.21
N THR A 23 -8.72 -6.75 -4.49
CA THR A 23 -9.80 -5.82 -4.84
C THR A 23 -10.50 -5.22 -3.61
N ASP A 24 -10.05 -5.59 -2.41
CA ASP A 24 -10.63 -5.08 -1.16
C ASP A 24 -10.34 -3.60 -0.95
N GLU A 25 -11.40 -2.81 -0.76
CA GLU A 25 -11.34 -1.36 -0.48
C GLU A 25 -10.71 -1.05 0.89
N LYS A 26 -10.61 -2.05 1.78
CA LYS A 26 -9.98 -1.89 3.10
C LYS A 26 -8.45 -1.83 3.07
N VAL A 27 -7.83 -2.15 1.94
CA VAL A 27 -6.37 -2.04 1.79
C VAL A 27 -5.99 -0.57 1.85
N GLY A 28 -5.29 -0.19 2.93
CA GLY A 28 -4.97 1.21 3.26
C GLY A 28 -3.52 1.62 3.02
N GLN A 29 -2.68 0.74 2.48
CA GLN A 29 -1.28 1.03 2.12
C GLN A 29 -0.81 0.12 0.97
N THR A 30 0.20 0.55 0.21
CA THR A 30 0.85 -0.30 -0.81
C THR A 30 2.34 -0.51 -0.54
N TYR A 31 2.96 0.31 0.31
CA TYR A 31 4.28 0.05 0.85
C TYR A 31 4.16 -0.63 2.22
N PHE A 32 4.72 -1.83 2.33
CA PHE A 32 4.75 -2.61 3.56
C PHE A 32 6.16 -2.58 4.11
N ASN A 33 6.30 -2.00 5.29
CA ASN A 33 7.59 -1.91 5.97
C ASN A 33 7.49 -2.57 7.35
N TYR A 34 8.62 -3.11 7.81
CA TYR A 34 8.69 -3.80 9.08
C TYR A 34 9.17 -2.86 10.18
N PHE A 35 8.36 -2.66 11.21
CA PHE A 35 8.71 -1.85 12.36
C PHE A 35 9.43 -2.70 13.42
N PHE A 36 10.70 -2.41 13.69
CA PHE A 36 11.42 -3.00 14.82
C PHE A 36 10.99 -2.29 16.09
N ASP A 37 10.36 -2.97 17.04
CA ASP A 37 9.86 -2.30 18.24
C ASP A 37 10.98 -2.12 19.28
N PRO A 38 11.47 -0.88 19.52
CA PRO A 38 12.53 -0.64 20.50
C PRO A 38 12.05 -0.81 21.94
N SER A 39 10.73 -0.86 22.17
CA SER A 39 10.12 -1.02 23.50
C SER A 39 9.78 -2.47 23.84
N SER A 40 10.01 -3.41 22.92
CA SER A 40 9.69 -4.82 23.10
C SER A 40 10.55 -5.47 24.19
N THR A 41 9.96 -6.45 24.90
CA THR A 41 10.67 -7.22 25.94
C THR A 41 11.52 -8.29 25.26
N GLY A 42 12.70 -7.89 24.79
CA GLY A 42 13.59 -8.71 23.97
C GLY A 42 13.65 -8.18 22.54
N PRO A 43 14.30 -7.02 22.31
CA PRO A 43 14.35 -6.41 20.99
C PRO A 43 15.03 -7.35 20.00
N GLU A 44 14.47 -7.43 18.78
CA GLU A 44 15.02 -8.26 17.70
C GLU A 44 16.46 -7.85 17.36
N VAL A 45 16.79 -6.58 17.64
CA VAL A 45 18.12 -6.00 17.53
C VAL A 45 18.51 -5.35 18.85
N ASN A 46 19.44 -5.98 19.58
CA ASN A 46 19.78 -5.61 20.96
C ASN A 46 20.18 -4.14 21.16
N ASP A 47 20.93 -3.56 20.23
CA ASP A 47 21.43 -2.18 20.34
C ASP A 47 20.47 -1.13 19.75
N PHE A 48 19.34 -1.56 19.18
CA PHE A 48 18.38 -0.69 18.51
C PHE A 48 17.73 0.37 19.40
N PRO A 49 17.30 0.05 20.64
CA PRO A 49 16.69 1.05 21.52
C PRO A 49 17.60 2.23 21.86
N ALA A 50 18.93 2.04 21.81
CA ALA A 50 19.91 3.10 22.07
C ALA A 50 20.13 4.04 20.86
N LEU A 51 19.64 3.66 19.68
CA LEU A 51 19.90 4.35 18.41
C LEU A 51 18.66 5.07 17.85
N VAL A 52 17.50 4.87 18.47
CA VAL A 52 16.24 5.51 18.09
C VAL A 52 15.76 6.51 19.14
N ASN A 53 15.08 7.56 18.70
CA ASN A 53 14.47 8.57 19.56
C ASN A 53 12.95 8.32 19.67
N GLY A 54 12.25 9.15 20.46
CA GLY A 54 10.79 9.06 20.62
C GLY A 54 9.97 9.35 19.36
N GLU A 55 10.59 9.79 18.27
CA GLU A 55 9.93 10.04 16.98
C GLU A 55 9.86 8.76 16.12
N TYR A 56 10.66 7.75 16.45
CA TYR A 56 10.63 6.44 15.81
C TYR A 56 9.38 5.67 16.26
N THR A 57 8.30 5.84 15.50
CA THR A 57 7.02 5.16 15.72
C THR A 57 6.55 4.51 14.43
N ALA A 58 5.73 3.46 14.55
CA ALA A 58 5.16 2.78 13.38
C ALA A 58 4.36 3.74 12.47
N LEU A 59 3.65 4.70 13.06
CA LEU A 59 2.91 5.73 12.31
C LEU A 59 3.84 6.66 11.54
N ALA A 60 4.88 7.21 12.20
CA ALA A 60 5.85 8.07 11.53
C ALA A 60 6.57 7.35 10.39
N MET A 61 6.90 6.07 10.60
CA MET A 61 7.54 5.24 9.58
C MET A 61 6.62 4.99 8.37
N ARG A 62 5.33 4.71 8.60
CA ARG A 62 4.35 4.56 7.52
C ARG A 62 4.21 5.86 6.73
N ASP A 63 4.05 6.98 7.42
CA ASP A 63 3.83 8.29 6.79
C ASP A 63 5.08 8.78 6.02
N LEU A 64 6.29 8.37 6.43
CA LEU A 64 7.53 8.59 5.67
C LEU A 64 7.64 7.72 4.42
N SER A 65 7.03 6.54 4.44
CA SER A 65 7.20 5.55 3.39
C SER A 65 6.23 5.75 2.22
N GLU A 66 5.04 6.24 2.50
CA GLU A 66 3.99 6.40 1.52
C GLU A 66 3.14 7.63 1.82
N THR A 67 3.04 8.55 0.86
CA THR A 67 2.05 9.62 0.92
C THR A 67 0.70 9.10 0.40
N ALA A 68 -0.39 9.78 0.75
CA ALA A 68 -1.73 9.43 0.23
C ALA A 68 -1.80 9.48 -1.31
N ALA A 69 -1.01 10.37 -1.94
CA ALA A 69 -0.93 10.46 -3.39
C ALA A 69 -0.19 9.26 -3.99
N ASP A 70 0.94 8.85 -3.39
CA ASP A 70 1.71 7.70 -3.84
C ASP A 70 0.91 6.39 -3.67
N PHE A 71 0.17 6.27 -2.56
CA PHE A 71 -0.75 5.18 -2.32
C PHE A 71 -1.79 5.07 -3.45
N ALA A 72 -2.46 6.18 -3.77
CA ALA A 72 -3.49 6.21 -4.80
C ALA A 72 -2.92 5.86 -6.18
N ASP A 73 -1.77 6.42 -6.55
CA ASP A 73 -1.10 6.13 -7.83
C ASP A 73 -0.73 4.64 -7.95
N ARG A 74 -0.01 4.10 -6.94
CA ARG A 74 0.40 2.68 -6.97
C ARG A 74 -0.80 1.75 -6.96
N ARG A 75 -1.81 2.02 -6.12
CA ARG A 75 -3.00 1.18 -6.07
C ARG A 75 -3.73 1.14 -7.40
N ASN A 76 -3.92 2.29 -8.04
CA ASN A 76 -4.53 2.37 -9.37
C ASN A 76 -3.75 1.55 -10.38
N ARG A 77 -2.41 1.62 -10.38
CA ARG A 77 -1.58 0.82 -11.29
C ARG A 77 -1.71 -0.69 -11.08
N PHE A 78 -1.87 -1.15 -9.84
CA PHE A 78 -2.14 -2.57 -9.57
C PHE A 78 -3.54 -3.00 -10.05
N LEU A 79 -4.55 -2.16 -9.84
CA LEU A 79 -5.91 -2.41 -10.32
C LEU A 79 -5.98 -2.40 -11.85
N ASP A 80 -5.34 -1.44 -12.50
CA ASP A 80 -5.20 -1.37 -13.95
C ASP A 80 -4.53 -2.63 -14.51
N HIS A 81 -3.49 -3.13 -13.82
CA HIS A 81 -2.84 -4.38 -14.21
C HIS A 81 -3.79 -5.59 -14.09
N LEU A 82 -4.61 -5.65 -13.03
CA LEU A 82 -5.63 -6.70 -12.88
C LEU A 82 -6.67 -6.63 -13.99
N LEU A 83 -7.21 -5.44 -14.26
CA LEU A 83 -8.19 -5.23 -15.35
C LEU A 83 -7.61 -5.64 -16.70
N ALA A 84 -6.38 -5.21 -17.00
CA ALA A 84 -5.70 -5.55 -18.24
C ALA A 84 -5.49 -7.06 -18.41
N ARG A 85 -5.26 -7.82 -17.33
CA ARG A 85 -5.14 -9.29 -17.36
C ARG A 85 -6.44 -9.98 -17.79
N PHE A 86 -7.59 -9.38 -17.51
CA PHE A 86 -8.90 -9.89 -17.92
C PHE A 86 -9.40 -9.29 -19.24
N GLY A 87 -8.57 -8.48 -19.91
CA GLY A 87 -8.91 -7.84 -21.19
C GLY A 87 -9.84 -6.63 -21.03
N GLU A 88 -10.01 -6.13 -19.80
CA GLU A 88 -10.77 -4.92 -19.54
C GLU A 88 -9.81 -3.73 -19.51
N GLN A 89 -10.02 -2.71 -20.35
CA GLN A 89 -9.35 -1.42 -20.18
C GLN A 89 -10.28 -0.49 -19.40
N PHE A 90 -9.77 0.15 -18.35
CA PHE A 90 -10.55 1.09 -17.53
C PHE A 90 -11.17 2.23 -18.38
N THR A 91 -10.50 2.63 -19.46
CA THR A 91 -11.02 3.56 -20.48
C THR A 91 -12.31 3.07 -21.09
N ASP A 92 -12.44 1.77 -21.38
CA ASP A 92 -13.65 1.20 -21.97
C ASP A 92 -14.82 1.27 -20.97
N TYR A 93 -14.55 1.08 -19.67
CA TYR A 93 -15.54 1.29 -18.62
C TYR A 93 -15.96 2.75 -18.47
N ALA A 94 -15.01 3.69 -18.45
CA ALA A 94 -15.32 5.11 -18.38
C ALA A 94 -16.14 5.57 -19.60
N LEU A 95 -15.82 5.05 -20.80
CA LEU A 95 -16.57 5.31 -22.03
C LEU A 95 -17.94 4.67 -22.03
N LEU A 96 -18.08 3.43 -21.55
CA LEU A 96 -19.38 2.75 -21.41
C LEU A 96 -20.27 3.45 -20.38
N LEU A 97 -19.73 3.82 -19.21
CA LEU A 97 -20.47 4.57 -18.20
C LEU A 97 -20.93 5.92 -18.75
N ARG A 98 -20.05 6.65 -19.45
CA ARG A 98 -20.39 7.92 -20.08
C ARG A 98 -21.43 7.77 -21.18
N ALA A 99 -21.31 6.75 -22.03
CA ALA A 99 -22.26 6.49 -23.11
C ALA A 99 -23.63 6.03 -22.60
N ASN A 100 -23.68 5.37 -21.45
CA ASN A 100 -24.92 4.96 -20.79
C ASN A 100 -25.48 6.01 -19.83
N ALA A 101 -24.71 7.04 -19.43
CA ALA A 101 -25.20 8.17 -18.66
C ALA A 101 -26.31 8.94 -19.40
N ASP A 102 -26.26 8.98 -20.73
CA ASP A 102 -27.32 9.56 -21.58
C ASP A 102 -28.55 8.64 -21.72
N ARG A 103 -28.47 7.38 -21.30
CA ARG A 103 -29.55 6.37 -21.40
C ARG A 103 -30.23 6.03 -20.09
N LEU A 104 -29.67 6.42 -18.95
CA LEU A 104 -30.30 6.26 -17.64
C LEU A 104 -31.00 7.58 -17.29
N PRO A 105 -32.35 7.64 -17.29
CA PRO A 105 -33.03 8.74 -16.63
C PRO A 105 -32.73 8.60 -15.14
N PHE A 106 -31.89 9.49 -14.61
CA PHE A 106 -31.81 9.69 -13.16
C PHE A 106 -33.12 10.33 -12.72
N GLU A 107 -34.18 9.52 -12.58
CA GLU A 107 -35.33 9.88 -11.76
C GLU A 107 -35.09 9.34 -10.35
N LEU A 108 -34.77 10.27 -9.45
CA LEU A 108 -34.91 10.13 -8.01
C LEU A 108 -36.29 10.66 -7.60
#